data_AF-A0A2E1ETX6-F1
#
_entry.id   AF-A0A2E1ETX6-F1
#
_cell.length_a   1.000
_cell.length_b   1.000
_cell.length_c   1.000
_cell.angle_alpha   90.00
_cell.angle_beta   90.00
_cell.angle_gamma   90.00
#
_symmetry.space_group_name_H-M   'P 1'
#
loop_
_entity.id
_entity.type
_entity.pdbx_description
1 polymer ?
#
loop_
_entity_poly.entity_id
_entity_poly.type
_entity_poly.pdbx_seq_one_letter_code
_entity_poly.pdbx_strand_id
1 'polypeptide(L)' 'SVVSVWQGANLQEREIWDLMGISFTGHPNLKRILLWEGFDGHPLRKDYIG' A
#
# COMPACT_ATOMS: atom_id res chain seq x y z
N SER A 1 -6.39 3.57 8.80
CA SER A 1 -6.66 4.44 7.64
C SER A 1 -7.24 5.75 8.13
N VAL A 2 -6.85 6.86 7.51
CA VAL A 2 -7.41 8.20 7.74
C VAL A 2 -8.20 8.71 6.53
N VAL A 3 -8.50 7.85 5.56
CA VAL A 3 -9.25 8.21 4.33
C VAL A 3 -10.63 8.78 4.62
N SER A 4 -11.28 8.36 5.72
CA SER A 4 -12.57 8.89 6.15
C SER A 4 -12.51 10.36 6.58
N VAL A 5 -11.33 10.84 6.99
CA VAL A 5 -11.09 12.24 7.36
C VAL A 5 -10.53 13.02 6.17
N TRP A 6 -9.56 12.43 5.45
CA TRP A 6 -8.92 13.03 4.28
C TRP A 6 -8.97 12.08 3.09
N GLN A 7 -9.86 12.36 2.13
CA GLN A 7 -9.98 11.54 0.92
C GLN A 7 -8.68 11.47 0.09
N GLY A 8 -7.83 12.49 0.18
CA GLY A 8 -6.52 12.52 -0.48
C GLY A 8 -5.55 11.43 0.01
N ALA A 9 -5.77 10.87 1.20
CA ALA A 9 -4.94 9.80 1.74
C ALA A 9 -5.12 8.45 1.02
N ASN A 10 -6.17 8.27 0.19
CA ASN A 10 -6.48 6.99 -0.45
C ASN A 10 -5.32 6.45 -1.29
N LEU A 11 -4.74 7.28 -2.17
CA LEU A 11 -3.62 6.85 -3.02
C LEU A 11 -2.34 6.63 -2.19
N GLN A 12 -2.09 7.49 -1.21
CA GLN A 12 -0.89 7.45 -0.38
C GLN A 12 -0.86 6.18 0.50
N GLU A 13 -1.98 5.84 1.13
CA GLU A 13 -2.10 4.62 1.94
C GLU A 13 -1.96 3.35 1.07
N ARG A 14 -2.47 3.38 -0.17
CA ARG A 14 -2.30 2.28 -1.13
C ARG A 14 -0.87 2.16 -1.63
N GLU A 15 -0.18 3.26 -1.90
CA GLU A 15 1.25 3.28 -2.27
C GLU A 15 2.12 2.66 -1.18
N ILE A 16 1.91 3.09 0.07
CA ILE A 16 2.64 2.56 1.23
C ILE A 16 2.35 1.06 1.40
N TRP A 17 1.10 0.64 1.25
CA TRP A 17 0.77 -0.78 1.30
C TRP A 17 1.46 -1.57 0.18
N ASP A 18 1.44 -1.06 -1.05
CA ASP A 18 1.99 -1.75 -2.22
C ASP A 18 3.52 -1.90 -2.13
N LEU A 19 4.23 -0.84 -1.73
CA LEU A 19 5.68 -0.80 -1.75
C LEU A 19 6.35 -1.23 -0.43
N MET A 20 5.70 -1.00 0.72
CA MET A 20 6.26 -1.23 2.06
C MET A 20 5.52 -2.36 2.82
N GLY A 21 4.35 -2.80 2.35
CA GLY A 21 3.59 -3.86 2.99
C GLY A 21 2.96 -3.48 4.32
N ILE A 22 2.65 -2.19 4.52
CA ILE A 22 1.96 -1.72 5.73
C ILE A 22 0.46 -1.70 5.46
N SER A 23 -0.30 -2.46 6.24
CA SER A 23 -1.76 -2.53 6.12
C SER A 23 -2.44 -1.43 6.95
N PHE A 24 -3.45 -0.77 6.37
CA PHE A 24 -4.25 0.25 7.05
C PHE A 24 -5.65 -0.26 7.39
N THR A 25 -5.93 -0.50 8.67
CA THR A 25 -7.27 -0.90 9.14
C THR A 25 -8.31 0.17 8.79
N GLY A 26 -9.46 -0.26 8.26
CA GLY A 26 -10.56 0.62 7.86
C GLY A 26 -10.40 1.30 6.50
N HIS A 27 -9.35 1.01 5.73
CA HIS A 27 -9.21 1.52 4.36
C HIS A 27 -10.23 0.84 3.43
N PRO A 28 -11.01 1.58 2.62
CA PRO A 28 -12.09 1.00 1.82
C PRO A 28 -11.62 0.13 0.64
N ASN A 29 -10.39 0.36 0.14
CA ASN A 29 -9.88 -0.36 -1.05
C ASN A 29 -8.35 -0.47 -1.05
N LEU A 30 -7.80 -1.28 -0.16
CA LEU A 30 -6.36 -1.49 -0.04
C LEU A 30 -5.90 -2.53 -1.07
N LYS A 31 -5.45 -2.06 -2.25
CA LYS A 31 -4.99 -2.90 -3.36
C LYS A 31 -3.81 -2.26 -4.10
N ARG A 32 -3.06 -3.06 -4.87
CA ARG A 32 -1.83 -2.64 -5.57
C ARG A 32 -2.16 -1.52 -6.56
N ILE A 33 -1.24 -0.58 -6.74
CA ILE A 33 -1.40 0.56 -7.68
C ILE A 33 -0.18 0.81 -8.55
N LEU A 34 1.02 0.48 -8.05
CA LEU A 34 2.28 0.66 -8.77
C LEU A 34 2.82 -0.68 -9.26
N LEU A 35 2.74 -1.72 -8.44
CA LEU A 35 3.20 -3.04 -8.78
C LEU A 35 2.11 -3.82 -9.53
N TRP A 36 2.56 -4.71 -10.42
CA TRP A 36 1.66 -5.61 -11.14
C TRP A 36 1.09 -6.68 -10.19
N GLU A 37 -0.05 -7.27 -10.53
CA GLU A 37 -0.85 -8.05 -9.58
C GLU A 37 -0.15 -9.28 -8.99
N GLY A 38 0.77 -9.91 -9.71
CA GLY A 38 1.53 -11.08 -9.24
C GLY A 38 2.95 -10.75 -8.77
N PHE A 39 3.29 -9.49 -8.58
CA PHE A 39 4.57 -9.14 -7.95
C PHE A 39 4.59 -9.68 -6.52
N ASP A 40 5.61 -10.46 -6.20
CA ASP A 40 5.78 -11.02 -4.85
C ASP A 40 6.60 -10.07 -3.97
N GLY A 41 6.05 -9.73 -2.81
CA GLY A 41 6.70 -8.86 -1.84
C GLY A 41 6.47 -7.35 -2.01
N HIS A 42 7.38 -6.59 -1.39
CA HIS A 42 7.30 -5.15 -1.14
C HIS A 42 8.70 -4.52 -1.29
N PRO A 43 9.03 -3.93 -2.45
CA PRO A 43 10.41 -3.63 -2.84
C PRO A 43 11.10 -2.53 -2.02
N LEU A 44 10.35 -1.70 -1.30
CA LEU A 44 10.93 -0.67 -0.44
C LEU A 44 11.20 -1.15 1.00
N ARG A 45 10.89 -2.41 1.31
CA ARG A 45 11.33 -3.05 2.56
C ARG A 45 12.83 -3.33 2.52
N LYS A 46 13.51 -3.08 3.64
CA LYS A 46 14.97 -3.31 3.75
C LYS A 46 15.36 -4.79 3.67
N ASP A 47 14.45 -5.68 4.06
CA ASP A 47 14.60 -7.13 4.02
C ASP A 47 14.18 -7.74 2.67
N TYR A 48 13.75 -6.93 1.70
CA TYR A 48 13.42 -7.43 0.37
C TYR A 48 14.69 -7.85 -0.36
N ILE A 49 14.82 -9.16 -0.60
CA ILE A 49 15.83 -9.77 -1.45
C ILE A 49 15.08 -10.19 -2.72
N GLY A 50 15.24 -9.40 -3.79
CA GLY A 50 14.57 -9.61 -5.07
C GLY A 50 15.16 -10.71 -5.93
#